data_AF-A0A022QK35-F1
#
_entry.id   AF-A0A022QK35-F1
#
_cell.length_a   1.000
_cell.length_b   1.000
_cell.length_c   1.000
_cell.angle_alpha   90.00
_cell.angle_beta   90.00
_cell.angle_gamma   90.00
#
_symmetry.space_group_name_H-M   'P 1'
#
loop_
_entity.id
_entity.type
_entity.pdbx_description
1 polymer ?
#
loop_
_entity_poly.entity_id
_entity_poly.type
_entity_poly.pdbx_seq_one_letter_code
_entity_poly.pdbx_strand_id
1 'polypeptide(L)'
;MGSRTATKSQIVEKLDLKPHPEGGFYSETFRDSSVILSKSHLPPQYKVDRPVSTCIYFLLPSGSVSHLHRIPCAETWHFYLGDPLTVVELDDKDGSVKLTCLGPDPLAENQVIQYVVPPNVWFGAFPTKDIEVSSDGKAVKGATRDSEEHFSLVGCTCAPAFQFDDFELAKRSELIARFNGYESLITMLTFPE
;
A
#
# COMPACT_ATOMS: atom_id res chain seq x y z
N MET A 1 -17.12 6.00 -29.79
CA MET A 1 -15.88 5.22 -29.83
C MET A 1 -15.70 4.64 -28.44
N GLY A 2 -15.83 3.32 -28.26
CA GLY A 2 -15.67 2.70 -26.95
C GLY A 2 -14.26 2.97 -26.44
N SER A 3 -14.14 3.59 -25.27
CA SER A 3 -12.86 3.75 -24.59
C SER A 3 -12.25 2.36 -24.42
N ARG A 4 -11.09 2.09 -25.03
CA ARG A 4 -10.34 0.87 -24.74
C ARG A 4 -9.81 1.02 -23.32
N THR A 5 -10.40 0.32 -22.36
CA THR A 5 -9.83 0.17 -21.03
C THR A 5 -8.50 -0.57 -21.18
N ALA A 6 -7.41 0.03 -20.73
CA ALA A 6 -6.09 -0.61 -20.76
C ALA A 6 -6.06 -1.80 -19.80
N THR A 7 -5.44 -2.91 -20.20
CA THR A 7 -5.28 -4.08 -19.31
C THR A 7 -4.11 -3.89 -18.36
N LYS A 8 -4.11 -4.65 -17.26
CA LYS A 8 -2.97 -4.74 -16.32
C LYS A 8 -1.65 -4.95 -17.06
N SER A 9 -1.58 -5.94 -17.97
CA SER A 9 -0.32 -6.27 -18.65
C SER A 9 0.17 -5.14 -19.57
N GLN A 10 -0.74 -4.44 -20.24
CA GLN A 10 -0.38 -3.28 -21.06
C GLN A 10 0.21 -2.15 -20.22
N ILE A 11 -0.32 -1.91 -19.01
CA ILE A 11 0.19 -0.89 -18.10
C ILE A 11 1.55 -1.30 -17.51
N VAL A 12 1.66 -2.55 -17.05
CA VAL A 12 2.92 -3.11 -16.52
C VAL A 12 4.04 -2.97 -17.55
N GLU A 13 3.79 -3.36 -18.79
CA GLU A 13 4.75 -3.21 -19.89
C GLU A 13 5.06 -1.74 -20.19
N LYS A 14 4.03 -0.88 -20.30
CA LYS A 14 4.20 0.52 -20.67
C LYS A 14 4.99 1.33 -19.64
N LEU A 15 4.83 1.03 -18.36
CA LEU A 15 5.45 1.75 -17.25
C LEU A 15 6.70 1.06 -16.68
N ASP A 16 7.16 -0.04 -17.31
CA ASP A 16 8.29 -0.86 -16.85
C ASP A 16 8.14 -1.29 -15.37
N LEU A 17 6.95 -1.75 -14.99
CA LEU A 17 6.67 -2.17 -13.61
C LEU A 17 7.25 -3.57 -13.34
N LYS A 18 7.87 -3.73 -12.18
CA LYS A 18 8.46 -4.99 -11.71
C LYS A 18 7.73 -5.49 -10.47
N PRO A 19 7.67 -6.82 -10.21
CA PRO A 19 7.07 -7.32 -8.99
C PRO A 19 7.69 -6.67 -7.73
N HIS A 20 6.85 -6.21 -6.80
CA HIS A 20 7.31 -5.67 -5.52
C HIS A 20 7.41 -6.79 -4.46
N PRO A 21 8.39 -6.76 -3.52
CA PRO A 21 8.50 -7.78 -2.47
C PRO A 21 7.25 -7.97 -1.61
N GLU A 22 6.47 -6.91 -1.42
CA GLU A 22 5.22 -6.94 -0.65
C GLU A 22 4.00 -7.39 -1.47
N GLY A 23 4.16 -7.68 -2.77
CA GLY A 23 3.05 -7.95 -3.70
C GLY A 23 2.71 -6.75 -4.58
N GLY A 24 2.00 -7.01 -5.68
CA GLY A 24 1.79 -6.02 -6.74
C GLY A 24 3.03 -5.77 -7.59
N PHE A 25 3.01 -4.67 -8.34
CA PHE A 25 4.08 -4.25 -9.25
C PHE A 25 4.44 -2.78 -8.99
N TYR A 26 5.70 -2.41 -9.16
CA TYR A 26 6.15 -1.04 -8.93
C TYR A 26 7.26 -0.62 -9.90
N SER A 27 7.48 0.69 -10.00
CA SER A 27 8.66 1.28 -10.64
C SER A 27 8.99 2.62 -9.98
N GLU A 28 10.23 2.82 -9.56
CA GLU A 28 10.70 4.10 -9.02
C GLU A 28 10.90 5.10 -10.17
N THR A 29 10.15 6.20 -10.13
CA THR A 29 10.15 7.24 -11.17
C THR A 29 10.97 8.46 -10.79
N PHE A 30 11.22 8.65 -9.49
CA PHE A 30 11.93 9.80 -8.97
C PHE A 30 12.65 9.47 -7.66
N ARG A 31 13.87 9.98 -7.54
CA ARG A 31 14.65 10.02 -6.29
C ARG A 31 15.41 11.34 -6.22
N ASP A 32 15.09 12.15 -5.22
CA ASP A 32 15.73 13.45 -5.03
C ASP A 32 17.02 13.33 -4.21
N SER A 33 18.13 13.20 -4.92
CA SER A 33 19.48 13.16 -4.33
C SER A 33 20.16 14.54 -4.27
N SER A 34 19.42 15.63 -4.46
CA SER A 34 20.00 16.99 -4.38
C SER A 34 20.49 17.34 -2.98
N VAL A 35 19.86 16.78 -1.95
CA VAL A 35 20.25 16.86 -0.55
C VAL A 35 20.22 15.46 0.07
N ILE A 36 21.23 15.15 0.88
CA ILE A 36 21.29 13.92 1.68
C ILE A 36 21.18 14.30 3.16
N LEU A 37 20.10 13.86 3.79
CA LEU A 37 19.87 13.95 5.22
C LEU A 37 20.70 12.88 5.92
N SER A 38 21.71 13.29 6.69
CA SER A 38 22.51 12.34 7.46
C SER A 38 21.67 11.62 8.51
N LYS A 39 21.86 10.31 8.66
CA LYS A 39 21.21 9.44 9.65
C LYS A 39 21.31 10.00 11.06
N SER A 40 22.41 10.66 11.41
CA SER A 40 22.59 11.27 12.74
C SER A 40 21.57 12.37 13.06
N HIS A 41 20.93 12.95 12.05
CA HIS A 41 19.89 13.97 12.19
C HIS A 41 18.47 13.41 11.98
N LEU A 42 18.34 12.09 11.76
CA LEU A 42 17.05 11.43 11.54
C LEU A 42 16.57 10.71 12.82
N PRO A 43 15.26 10.45 12.94
CA PRO A 43 14.73 9.58 13.99
C PRO A 43 15.42 8.20 14.01
N PRO A 44 15.50 7.54 15.18
CA PRO A 44 16.27 6.30 15.34
C PRO A 44 15.79 5.11 14.50
N GLN A 45 14.56 5.18 13.96
CA GLN A 45 14.00 4.15 13.08
C GLN A 45 14.66 4.15 11.69
N TYR A 46 15.29 5.25 11.27
CA TYR A 46 16.05 5.32 10.03
C TYR A 46 17.42 4.66 10.18
N LYS A 47 17.72 3.65 9.36
CA LYS A 47 18.96 2.87 9.48
C LYS A 47 20.09 3.40 8.59
N VAL A 48 19.79 4.26 7.62
CA VAL A 48 20.75 4.84 6.66
C VAL A 48 20.44 6.31 6.34
N ASP A 49 21.44 7.01 5.79
CA ASP A 49 21.29 8.37 5.25
C ASP A 49 20.19 8.44 4.18
N ARG A 50 19.55 9.60 4.06
CA ARG A 50 18.35 9.76 3.24
C ARG A 50 18.43 10.82 2.16
N PRO A 51 18.19 10.47 0.89
CA PRO A 51 17.72 11.43 -0.10
C PRO A 51 16.41 12.10 0.37
N VAL A 52 16.08 13.26 -0.19
CA VAL A 52 14.94 14.07 0.25
C VAL A 52 13.62 13.33 0.08
N SER A 53 13.42 12.68 -1.07
CA SER A 53 12.18 11.98 -1.36
C SER A 53 12.33 10.96 -2.48
N THR A 54 11.35 10.07 -2.59
CA THR A 54 11.16 9.13 -3.70
C THR A 54 9.72 9.15 -4.16
N CYS A 55 9.49 8.86 -5.44
CA CYS A 55 8.17 8.58 -5.98
C CYS A 55 8.21 7.30 -6.81
N ILE A 56 7.16 6.48 -6.70
CA ILE A 56 6.99 5.26 -7.47
C ILE A 56 5.61 5.24 -8.14
N TYR A 57 5.50 4.52 -9.26
CA TYR A 57 4.22 3.90 -9.62
C TYR A 57 4.05 2.60 -8.84
N PHE A 58 2.83 2.31 -8.41
CA PHE A 58 2.45 1.03 -7.83
C PHE A 58 1.13 0.54 -8.46
N LEU A 59 1.10 -0.72 -8.90
CA LEU A 59 -0.07 -1.37 -9.49
C LEU A 59 -0.42 -2.61 -8.69
N LEU A 60 -1.67 -2.69 -8.25
CA LEU A 60 -2.21 -3.81 -7.50
C LEU A 60 -3.37 -4.47 -8.27
N PRO A 61 -3.17 -5.65 -8.86
CA PRO A 61 -4.24 -6.36 -9.56
C PRO A 61 -5.18 -7.08 -8.59
N SER A 62 -6.40 -7.34 -9.03
CA SER A 62 -7.35 -8.18 -8.29
C SER A 62 -6.76 -9.56 -8.00
N GLY A 63 -7.08 -10.09 -6.81
CA GLY A 63 -6.53 -11.33 -6.28
C GLY A 63 -5.14 -11.21 -5.66
N SER A 64 -4.52 -10.01 -5.71
CA SER A 64 -3.25 -9.70 -5.03
C SER A 64 -3.47 -8.73 -3.88
N VAL A 65 -2.49 -8.67 -2.97
CA VAL A 65 -2.45 -7.71 -1.86
C VAL A 65 -1.05 -7.09 -1.79
N SER A 66 -0.97 -5.85 -1.29
CA SER A 66 0.23 -5.32 -0.66
C SER A 66 0.20 -5.81 0.79
N HIS A 67 1.14 -6.70 1.13
CA HIS A 67 1.23 -7.30 2.45
C HIS A 67 1.58 -6.24 3.49
N LEU A 68 1.11 -6.46 4.72
CA LEU A 68 1.35 -5.59 5.87
C LEU A 68 2.86 -5.42 6.07
N HIS A 69 3.27 -4.16 6.05
CA HIS A 69 4.65 -3.74 6.21
C HIS A 69 4.70 -2.41 6.95
N ARG A 70 5.90 -2.00 7.37
CA ARG A 70 6.13 -0.76 8.08
C ARG A 70 7.38 -0.08 7.58
N ILE A 71 7.32 1.24 7.46
CA ILE A 71 8.43 2.11 7.09
C ILE A 71 8.44 3.36 7.99
N PRO A 72 9.61 4.01 8.18
CA PRO A 72 9.73 5.16 9.07
C PRO A 72 9.37 6.49 8.43
N CYS A 73 9.21 6.55 7.11
CA CYS A 73 8.71 7.74 6.40
C CYS A 73 7.18 7.73 6.32
N ALA A 74 6.59 8.92 6.18
CA ALA A 74 5.21 9.03 5.74
C ALA A 74 5.15 8.66 4.26
N GLU A 75 4.09 7.97 3.85
CA GLU A 75 3.87 7.62 2.45
C GLU A 75 2.55 8.20 1.95
N THR A 76 2.64 9.04 0.92
CA THR A 76 1.46 9.62 0.26
C THR A 76 1.07 8.77 -0.93
N TRP A 77 -0.17 8.29 -0.92
CA TRP A 77 -0.79 7.51 -1.97
C TRP A 77 -1.68 8.41 -2.84
N HIS A 78 -1.54 8.31 -4.15
CA HIS A 78 -2.27 9.12 -5.15
C HIS A 78 -3.00 8.18 -6.11
N PHE A 79 -4.32 8.28 -6.20
CA PHE A 79 -5.08 7.48 -7.15
C PHE A 79 -4.83 7.95 -8.59
N TYR A 80 -4.55 7.04 -9.53
CA TYR A 80 -4.39 7.37 -10.95
C TYR A 80 -5.42 6.71 -11.85
N LEU A 81 -5.61 5.39 -11.74
CA LEU A 81 -6.46 4.64 -12.68
C LEU A 81 -6.94 3.32 -12.08
N GLY A 82 -8.12 2.85 -12.51
CA GLY A 82 -8.62 1.50 -12.25
C GLY A 82 -9.75 1.45 -11.22
N ASP A 83 -9.87 0.32 -10.54
CA ASP A 83 -10.77 0.14 -9.40
C ASP A 83 -10.20 0.78 -8.13
N PRO A 84 -11.04 1.16 -7.15
CA PRO A 84 -10.56 1.62 -5.85
C PRO A 84 -9.79 0.52 -5.11
N LEU A 85 -8.83 0.93 -4.28
CA LEU A 85 -8.12 0.07 -3.32
C LEU A 85 -8.36 0.55 -1.89
N THR A 86 -8.30 -0.37 -0.94
CA THR A 86 -8.35 -0.06 0.48
C THR A 86 -6.96 -0.16 1.06
N VAL A 87 -6.48 0.94 1.63
CA VAL A 87 -5.29 0.99 2.48
C VAL A 87 -5.72 0.61 3.90
N VAL A 88 -5.07 -0.40 4.47
CA VAL A 88 -5.27 -0.85 5.85
C VAL A 88 -4.12 -0.33 6.69
N GLU A 89 -4.43 0.25 7.83
CA GLU A 89 -3.46 0.73 8.81
C GLU A 89 -3.75 0.09 10.17
N LEU A 90 -2.71 -0.45 10.82
CA LEU A 90 -2.74 -0.99 12.18
C LEU A 90 -1.72 -0.20 13.03
N ASP A 91 -2.21 0.60 13.97
CA ASP A 91 -1.35 1.43 14.82
C ASP A 91 -1.00 0.70 16.13
N ASP A 92 0.28 0.39 16.31
CA ASP A 92 0.81 -0.26 17.52
C ASP A 92 0.63 0.58 18.79
N LYS A 93 0.42 1.89 18.70
CA LYS A 93 0.34 2.80 19.85
C LYS A 93 -0.97 2.67 20.62
N ASP A 94 -2.07 2.51 19.90
CA ASP A 94 -3.42 2.47 20.47
C ASP A 94 -4.23 1.23 20.05
N GLY A 95 -3.66 0.37 19.19
CA GLY A 95 -4.33 -0.83 18.68
C GLY A 95 -5.41 -0.52 17.65
N SER A 96 -5.48 0.72 17.14
CA SER A 96 -6.51 1.10 16.18
C SER A 96 -6.27 0.47 14.82
N VAL A 97 -7.38 0.15 14.14
CA VAL A 97 -7.41 -0.33 12.77
C VAL A 97 -8.19 0.66 11.93
N LYS A 98 -7.58 1.14 10.85
CA LYS A 98 -8.19 2.09 9.92
C LYS A 98 -8.19 1.50 8.51
N LEU A 99 -9.32 1.69 7.83
CA LEU A 99 -9.52 1.30 6.44
C LEU A 99 -9.80 2.57 5.64
N THR A 100 -8.91 2.93 4.73
CA THR A 100 -9.06 4.09 3.86
C THR A 100 -9.22 3.63 2.43
N CYS A 101 -10.40 3.88 1.84
CA CYS A 101 -10.65 3.57 0.44
C CYS A 101 -10.18 4.71 -0.46
N LEU A 102 -9.20 4.41 -1.31
CA LEU A 102 -8.58 5.31 -2.28
C LEU A 102 -9.13 4.98 -3.68
N GLY A 103 -9.76 5.93 -4.34
CA GLY A 103 -10.50 5.67 -5.58
C GLY A 103 -10.68 6.87 -6.51
N PRO A 104 -11.29 6.67 -7.70
CA PRO A 104 -11.38 7.69 -8.73
C PRO A 104 -12.46 8.74 -8.49
N ASP A 105 -13.42 8.52 -7.58
CA ASP A 105 -14.57 9.39 -7.38
C ASP A 105 -14.38 10.29 -6.15
N PRO A 106 -13.98 11.56 -6.31
CA PRO A 106 -13.82 12.49 -5.19
C PRO A 106 -15.14 12.94 -4.56
N LEU A 107 -16.28 12.63 -5.17
CA LEU A 107 -17.61 12.99 -4.65
C LEU A 107 -18.27 11.84 -3.90
N ALA A 108 -17.74 10.62 -3.98
CA ALA A 108 -18.22 9.50 -3.20
C ALA A 108 -17.89 9.70 -1.70
N GLU A 109 -18.87 9.48 -0.83
CA GLU A 109 -18.72 9.69 0.62
C GLU A 109 -17.64 8.81 1.26
N ASN A 110 -17.32 7.68 0.62
CA ASN A 110 -16.41 6.66 1.13
C ASN A 110 -15.10 6.56 0.34
N GLN A 111 -14.74 7.56 -0.48
CA GLN A 111 -13.48 7.55 -1.23
C GLN A 111 -12.69 8.83 -1.02
N VAL A 112 -11.37 8.68 -1.03
CA VAL A 112 -10.44 9.79 -1.21
C VAL A 112 -9.61 9.55 -2.46
N ILE A 113 -9.13 10.62 -3.09
CA ILE A 113 -8.22 10.53 -4.27
C ILE A 113 -6.74 10.54 -3.86
N GLN A 114 -6.46 10.99 -2.64
CA GLN A 114 -5.13 11.06 -2.05
C GLN A 114 -5.23 10.72 -0.56
N TYR A 115 -4.25 9.98 -0.06
CA TYR A 115 -4.15 9.64 1.35
C TYR A 115 -2.70 9.60 1.82
N VAL A 116 -2.45 9.83 3.11
CA VAL A 116 -1.11 9.75 3.69
C VAL A 116 -1.13 8.74 4.83
N VAL A 117 -0.34 7.68 4.69
CA VAL A 117 -0.05 6.75 5.78
C VAL A 117 1.01 7.38 6.68
N PRO A 118 0.78 7.49 8.00
CA PRO A 118 1.77 8.04 8.92
C PRO A 118 3.03 7.17 9.06
N PRO A 119 4.17 7.77 9.45
CA PRO A 119 5.37 7.03 9.81
C PRO A 119 5.16 5.94 10.84
N ASN A 120 5.83 4.80 10.67
CA ASN A 120 5.92 3.70 11.63
C ASN A 120 4.57 3.05 11.99
N VAL A 121 3.58 3.14 11.10
CA VAL A 121 2.32 2.40 11.18
C VAL A 121 2.45 1.12 10.34
N TRP A 122 1.88 0.01 10.78
CA TRP A 122 1.75 -1.16 9.91
C TRP A 122 0.69 -0.89 8.88
N PHE A 123 0.99 -1.05 7.60
CA PHE A 123 0.02 -0.83 6.56
C PHE A 123 0.21 -1.77 5.39
N GLY A 124 -0.87 -1.96 4.64
CA GLY A 124 -0.94 -2.77 3.45
C GLY A 124 -2.15 -2.36 2.63
N ALA A 125 -2.41 -3.04 1.52
CA ALA A 125 -3.53 -2.69 0.68
C ALA A 125 -4.11 -3.88 -0.07
N PHE A 126 -5.38 -3.77 -0.45
CA PHE A 126 -6.05 -4.72 -1.33
C PHE A 126 -7.04 -3.97 -2.24
N PRO A 127 -7.33 -4.47 -3.46
CA PRO A 127 -8.39 -3.90 -4.29
C PRO A 127 -9.74 -3.96 -3.56
N THR A 128 -10.42 -2.84 -3.35
CA THR A 128 -11.53 -2.71 -2.37
C THR A 128 -12.64 -3.75 -2.55
N LYS A 129 -12.89 -4.17 -3.79
CA LYS A 129 -13.96 -5.14 -4.10
C LYS A 129 -13.54 -6.62 -3.90
N ASP A 130 -12.30 -6.91 -3.50
CA ASP A 130 -11.80 -8.27 -3.28
C ASP A 130 -11.99 -8.77 -1.86
N ILE A 131 -12.10 -7.87 -0.88
CA ILE A 131 -12.22 -8.24 0.53
C ILE A 131 -13.29 -7.34 1.16
N GLU A 132 -14.31 -7.95 1.73
CA GLU A 132 -15.30 -7.28 2.56
C GLU A 132 -14.86 -7.37 4.01
N VAL A 133 -14.74 -6.22 4.68
CA VAL A 133 -14.40 -6.15 6.10
C VAL A 133 -15.61 -5.63 6.88
N SER A 134 -16.12 -6.42 7.82
CA SER A 134 -17.22 -6.02 8.69
C SER A 134 -16.76 -5.09 9.81
N SER A 135 -17.72 -4.43 10.46
CA SER A 135 -17.46 -3.53 11.58
C SER A 135 -16.83 -4.20 12.81
N ASP A 136 -16.93 -5.53 12.93
CA ASP A 136 -16.28 -6.32 13.97
C ASP A 136 -14.89 -6.87 13.58
N GLY A 137 -14.33 -6.41 12.45
CA GLY A 137 -12.96 -6.73 12.01
C GLY A 137 -12.81 -8.02 11.21
N LYS A 138 -13.89 -8.77 11.00
CA LYS A 138 -13.86 -9.97 10.16
C LYS A 138 -13.74 -9.60 8.69
N ALA A 139 -12.90 -10.33 7.99
CA ALA A 139 -12.64 -10.16 6.57
C ALA A 139 -13.06 -11.42 5.81
N VAL A 140 -13.81 -11.23 4.72
CA VAL A 140 -14.26 -12.30 3.83
C VAL A 140 -13.82 -11.95 2.41
N LYS A 141 -13.30 -12.95 1.69
CA LYS A 141 -12.97 -12.77 0.27
C LYS A 141 -14.25 -12.63 -0.56
N GLY A 142 -14.28 -11.59 -1.39
CA GLY A 142 -15.28 -11.40 -2.42
C GLY A 142 -15.13 -12.41 -3.56
N ALA A 143 -15.97 -12.26 -4.59
CA ALA A 143 -15.88 -13.07 -5.79
C ALA A 143 -14.55 -12.83 -6.53
N THR A 144 -13.98 -13.89 -7.09
CA THR A 144 -12.79 -13.78 -7.95
C THR A 144 -13.09 -12.90 -9.17
N ARG A 145 -12.19 -11.98 -9.49
CA ARG A 145 -12.30 -11.07 -10.65
C ARG A 145 -11.08 -11.22 -11.54
N ASP A 146 -11.23 -10.90 -12.82
CA ASP A 146 -10.13 -10.97 -13.79
C ASP A 146 -9.06 -9.92 -13.45
N SER A 147 -7.85 -10.38 -13.14
CA SER A 147 -6.72 -9.52 -12.77
C SER A 147 -6.15 -8.72 -13.93
N GLU A 148 -6.49 -9.05 -15.18
CA GLU A 148 -6.15 -8.23 -16.35
C GLU A 148 -7.09 -7.03 -16.50
N GLU A 149 -8.34 -7.16 -16.08
CA GLU A 149 -9.37 -6.11 -16.22
C GLU A 149 -9.56 -5.30 -14.94
N HIS A 150 -9.29 -5.90 -13.78
CA HIS A 150 -9.46 -5.29 -12.45
C HIS A 150 -8.12 -5.11 -11.75
N PHE A 151 -7.72 -3.85 -11.61
CA PHE A 151 -6.51 -3.43 -10.91
C PHE A 151 -6.67 -2.01 -10.38
N SER A 152 -5.75 -1.59 -9.51
CA SER A 152 -5.59 -0.20 -9.09
C SER A 152 -4.18 0.25 -9.41
N LEU A 153 -4.04 1.37 -10.13
CA LEU A 153 -2.77 2.06 -10.36
C LEU A 153 -2.74 3.33 -9.50
N VAL A 154 -1.69 3.46 -8.71
CA VAL A 154 -1.45 4.59 -7.82
C VAL A 154 -0.01 5.10 -7.96
N GLY A 155 0.22 6.30 -7.47
CA GLY A 155 1.56 6.80 -7.18
C GLY A 155 1.80 6.80 -5.67
N CYS A 156 2.99 6.41 -5.24
CA CYS A 156 3.38 6.50 -3.84
C CYS A 156 4.61 7.40 -3.68
N THR A 157 4.53 8.39 -2.81
CA THR A 157 5.62 9.33 -2.52
C THR A 157 6.05 9.20 -1.06
N CYS A 158 7.35 8.97 -0.85
CA CYS A 158 7.95 8.94 0.48
C CYS A 158 8.86 10.15 0.69
N ALA A 159 8.72 10.82 1.83
CA ALA A 159 9.62 11.89 2.27
C ALA A 159 9.86 11.77 3.79
N PRO A 160 11.09 11.57 4.27
CA PRO A 160 12.33 11.27 3.53
C PRO A 160 12.22 10.07 2.58
N ALA A 161 13.13 9.97 1.61
CA ALA A 161 13.13 8.92 0.59
C ALA A 161 13.04 7.49 1.18
N PHE A 162 12.34 6.62 0.47
CA PHE A 162 12.28 5.20 0.77
C PHE A 162 13.67 4.54 0.65
N GLN A 163 13.97 3.62 1.57
CA GLN A 163 15.11 2.71 1.51
C GLN A 163 14.68 1.35 2.06
N PHE A 164 15.09 0.28 1.37
CA PHE A 164 14.79 -1.09 1.78
C PHE A 164 15.40 -1.47 3.13
N ASP A 165 16.49 -0.83 3.57
CA ASP A 165 17.07 -1.07 4.89
C ASP A 165 16.04 -0.90 6.02
N ASP A 166 15.09 0.01 5.85
CA ASP A 166 14.07 0.30 6.87
C ASP A 166 12.74 -0.43 6.64
N PHE A 167 12.60 -1.10 5.50
CA PHE A 167 11.39 -1.81 5.15
C PHE A 167 11.26 -3.07 6.00
N GLU A 168 10.15 -3.16 6.73
CA GLU A 168 9.85 -4.28 7.62
C GLU A 168 8.57 -4.96 7.17
N LEU A 169 8.65 -6.24 6.80
CA LEU A 169 7.46 -7.08 6.57
C LEU A 169 6.91 -7.59 7.90
N ALA A 170 5.59 -7.55 8.04
CA ALA A 170 4.93 -8.02 9.24
C ALA A 170 5.04 -9.54 9.41
N LYS A 171 5.14 -9.98 10.66
CA LYS A 171 4.88 -11.37 11.05
C LYS A 171 3.43 -11.51 11.48
N ARG A 172 2.73 -12.48 10.90
CA ARG A 172 1.31 -12.73 11.14
C ARG A 172 1.02 -12.95 12.63
N SER A 173 1.81 -13.80 13.27
CA SER A 173 1.62 -14.16 14.69
C SER A 173 1.77 -12.95 15.62
N GLU A 174 2.71 -12.05 15.32
CA GLU A 174 2.94 -10.83 16.10
C GLU A 174 1.76 -9.85 15.98
N LEU A 175 1.22 -9.66 14.77
CA LEU A 175 0.08 -8.77 14.56
C LEU A 175 -1.22 -9.33 15.11
N ILE A 176 -1.50 -10.63 14.93
CA ILE A 176 -2.69 -11.28 15.50
C ILE A 176 -2.73 -11.12 17.02
N ALA A 177 -1.58 -11.24 17.70
CA ALA A 177 -1.51 -11.09 19.15
C ALA A 177 -1.79 -9.65 19.64
N ARG A 178 -1.68 -8.64 18.77
CA ARG A 178 -1.88 -7.23 19.11
C ARG A 178 -3.25 -6.71 18.70
N PHE A 179 -3.74 -7.13 17.54
CA PHE A 179 -4.96 -6.62 16.90
C PHE A 179 -6.08 -7.65 16.94
N ASN A 180 -6.58 -7.93 18.15
CA ASN A 180 -7.65 -8.90 18.40
C ASN A 180 -8.91 -8.57 17.59
N GLY A 181 -9.54 -9.59 17.00
CA GLY A 181 -10.74 -9.45 16.16
C GLY A 181 -10.48 -9.20 14.67
N TYR A 182 -9.23 -8.93 14.29
CA TYR A 182 -8.81 -8.72 12.89
C TYR A 182 -8.02 -9.90 12.32
N GLU A 183 -8.10 -11.07 12.94
CA GLU A 183 -7.25 -12.22 12.61
C GLU A 183 -7.42 -12.66 11.15
N SER A 184 -8.66 -12.67 10.64
CA SER A 184 -8.93 -12.98 9.24
C SER A 184 -8.32 -11.95 8.28
N LEU A 185 -8.37 -10.66 8.63
CA LEU A 185 -7.82 -9.60 7.78
C LEU A 185 -6.29 -9.68 7.75
N ILE A 186 -5.68 -9.78 8.92
CA ILE A 186 -4.22 -9.91 9.08
C ILE A 186 -3.71 -11.16 8.36
N THR A 187 -4.43 -12.28 8.46
CA THR A 187 -4.07 -13.51 7.76
C THR A 187 -4.07 -13.33 6.23
N MET A 188 -5.04 -12.58 5.69
CA MET A 188 -5.10 -12.28 4.25
C MET A 188 -4.01 -11.31 3.79
N LEU A 189 -3.52 -10.44 4.66
CA LEU A 189 -2.53 -9.40 4.35
C LEU A 189 -1.12 -9.72 4.84
N THR A 190 -0.84 -10.95 5.27
CA THR A 190 0.52 -11.37 5.69
C THR A 190 0.91 -12.65 4.99
N PHE A 191 2.21 -12.82 4.73
CA PHE A 191 2.73 -14.09 4.23
C PHE A 191 2.44 -15.21 5.23
N PRO A 192 2.21 -16.45 4.76
CA PRO A 192 2.19 -17.60 5.64
C PRO A 192 3.54 -17.76 6.34
N GLU A 193 3.49 -18.05 7.63
CA GLU A 193 4.64 -18.42 8.45
C GLU A 193 4.97 -19.90 8.31
#